data_AF-A0A399D521-F1
#
_entry.id   AF-A0A399D521-F1
#
_cell.length_a   1.000
_cell.length_b   1.000
_cell.length_c   1.000
_cell.angle_alpha   90.00
_cell.angle_beta   90.00
_cell.angle_gamma   90.00
#
_symmetry.space_group_name_H-M   'P 1'
#
loop_
_entity.id
_entity.type
_entity.pdbx_description
1 polymer ?
#
loop_
_entity_poly.entity_id
_entity_poly.type
_entity_poly.pdbx_seq_one_letter_code
_entity_poly.pdbx_strand_id
1 'polypeptide(L)'
;MKNSFLFKSLIDILFFLHVLGLFVILLRFPLGIFDVTEMEPLHLGEWIILIIYCFIYLVLLRGLFFLRKTARKLLQNKIFTRYVAYSTMISGYHFIIAGILLFLMKLSANLFQLNFESIPKSFSVTPIFLLMVGLFFILQSEILLKAIDIKGENDLTI
;
A
#
# COMPACT_ATOMS: atom_id res chain seq x y z
N MET A 1 20.28 -15.80 5.77
CA MET A 1 20.73 -14.39 5.62
C MET A 1 20.48 -13.81 4.22
N LYS A 2 20.77 -14.54 3.12
CA LYS A 2 20.52 -14.06 1.75
C LYS A 2 19.03 -13.72 1.50
N ASN A 3 18.11 -14.53 2.01
CA ASN A 3 16.66 -14.34 1.79
C ASN A 3 16.08 -13.12 2.53
N SER A 4 16.56 -12.80 3.74
CA SER A 4 16.12 -11.61 4.48
C SER A 4 16.64 -10.31 3.83
N PHE A 5 17.82 -10.37 3.21
CA PHE A 5 18.34 -9.27 2.40
C PHE A 5 17.54 -9.06 1.12
N LEU A 6 17.23 -10.13 0.38
CA LEU A 6 16.38 -10.06 -0.81
C LEU A 6 14.99 -9.49 -0.49
N PHE A 7 14.36 -9.96 0.59
CA PHE A 7 13.07 -9.44 1.03
C PHE A 7 13.11 -7.94 1.29
N LYS A 8 14.08 -7.45 2.09
CA LYS A 8 14.20 -6.02 2.36
C LYS A 8 14.45 -5.21 1.09
N SER A 9 15.34 -5.69 0.22
CA SER A 9 15.66 -4.99 -1.02
C SER A 9 14.44 -4.88 -1.95
N LEU A 10 13.64 -5.95 -2.06
CA LEU A 10 12.38 -5.92 -2.82
C LEU A 10 11.38 -4.91 -2.25
N ILE A 11 11.21 -4.86 -0.91
CA ILE A 11 10.32 -3.89 -0.28
C ILE A 11 10.82 -2.44 -0.47
N ASP A 12 12.12 -2.21 -0.37
CA ASP A 12 12.71 -0.89 -0.64
C ASP A 12 12.45 -0.46 -2.09
N ILE A 13 12.72 -1.35 -3.07
CA ILE A 13 12.45 -1.08 -4.49
C ILE A 13 10.97 -0.80 -4.72
N LEU A 14 10.08 -1.61 -4.14
CA LEU A 14 8.63 -1.42 -4.24
C LEU A 14 8.20 -0.05 -3.70
N PHE A 15 8.75 0.36 -2.54
CA PHE A 15 8.48 1.66 -1.95
C PHE A 15 8.94 2.81 -2.85
N PHE A 16 10.19 2.77 -3.31
CA PHE A 16 10.73 3.83 -4.19
C PHE A 16 10.00 3.91 -5.53
N LEU A 17 9.62 2.77 -6.11
CA LEU A 17 8.82 2.71 -7.32
C LEU A 17 7.45 3.40 -7.13
N HIS A 18 6.80 3.19 -5.99
CA HIS A 18 5.52 3.85 -5.69
C HIS A 18 5.71 5.35 -5.44
N VAL A 19 6.75 5.77 -4.72
CA VAL A 19 7.05 7.20 -4.55
C VAL A 19 7.28 7.87 -5.90
N LEU A 20 8.08 7.26 -6.77
CA LEU A 20 8.30 7.75 -8.14
C LEU A 20 6.99 7.78 -8.94
N GLY A 21 6.18 6.73 -8.83
CA GLY A 21 4.86 6.65 -9.47
C GLY A 21 3.94 7.81 -9.08
N LEU A 22 3.90 8.18 -7.79
CA LEU A 22 3.13 9.34 -7.32
C LEU A 22 3.62 10.64 -7.98
N PHE A 23 4.93 10.87 -8.04
CA PHE A 23 5.49 12.04 -8.72
C PHE A 23 5.13 12.08 -10.20
N VAL A 24 5.19 10.93 -10.90
CA VAL A 24 4.80 10.84 -12.30
C VAL A 24 3.32 11.21 -12.49
N ILE A 25 2.43 10.75 -11.61
CA ILE A 25 1.00 11.09 -11.69
C ILE A 25 0.79 12.60 -11.43
N LEU A 26 1.43 13.14 -10.39
CA LEU A 26 1.35 14.56 -10.04
C LEU A 26 1.93 15.50 -11.10
N LEU A 27 2.92 15.05 -11.88
CA LEU A 27 3.49 15.84 -12.97
C LEU A 27 2.68 15.69 -14.26
N ARG A 28 2.19 14.48 -14.57
CA ARG A 28 1.41 14.23 -15.80
C ARG A 28 0.13 15.04 -15.85
N PHE A 29 -0.59 15.11 -14.74
CA PHE A 29 -1.92 15.72 -14.69
C PHE A 29 -1.93 17.25 -14.97
N PRO A 30 -1.06 18.08 -14.36
CA PRO A 30 -0.99 19.51 -14.66
C PRO A 30 -0.25 19.84 -15.96
N LEU A 31 0.63 18.97 -16.45
CA LEU A 31 1.48 19.24 -17.63
C LEU A 31 0.94 18.65 -18.93
N GLY A 32 -0.13 17.84 -18.90
CA GLY A 32 -0.78 17.32 -20.10
C GLY A 32 0.11 16.44 -21.00
N ILE A 33 1.10 15.76 -20.42
CA ILE A 33 2.25 15.18 -21.17
C ILE A 33 1.84 14.01 -22.11
N PHE A 34 0.60 13.52 -22.05
CA PHE A 34 0.06 12.55 -23.00
C PHE A 34 -1.40 12.88 -23.36
N ASP A 35 -1.62 13.99 -24.06
CA ASP A 35 -2.51 14.03 -25.23
C ASP A 35 -2.40 15.40 -25.91
N VAL A 36 -1.84 15.41 -27.13
CA VAL A 36 -1.62 16.62 -27.95
C VAL A 36 -2.84 16.89 -28.85
N THR A 37 -3.99 16.31 -28.53
CA THR A 37 -5.23 16.51 -29.28
C THR A 37 -6.38 16.66 -28.29
N GLU A 38 -6.88 17.89 -28.18
CA GLU A 38 -8.17 18.24 -27.55
C GLU A 38 -8.21 18.20 -26.02
N MET A 39 -7.43 19.08 -25.37
CA MET A 39 -7.64 19.38 -23.95
C MET A 39 -8.76 20.41 -23.77
N GLU A 40 -9.98 19.93 -23.55
CA GLU A 40 -10.92 20.70 -22.75
C GLU A 40 -10.34 20.87 -21.33
N PRO A 41 -10.49 22.05 -20.70
CA PRO A 41 -10.02 22.26 -19.34
C PRO A 41 -10.70 21.26 -18.41
N LEU A 42 -9.88 20.63 -17.56
CA LEU A 42 -10.33 19.61 -16.63
C LEU A 42 -11.56 20.08 -15.83
N HIS A 43 -12.67 19.35 -15.94
CA HIS A 43 -13.85 19.66 -15.14
C HIS A 43 -13.55 19.50 -13.65
N LEU A 44 -14.22 20.30 -12.81
CA LEU A 44 -14.03 20.33 -11.34
C LEU A 44 -14.13 18.93 -10.70
N GLY A 45 -14.95 18.04 -11.26
CA GLY A 45 -15.10 16.65 -10.80
C GLY A 45 -13.81 15.82 -10.92
N GLU A 46 -13.02 16.02 -11.96
CA GLU A 46 -11.78 15.26 -12.18
C GLU A 46 -10.67 15.66 -11.19
N TRP A 47 -10.61 16.95 -10.83
CA TRP A 47 -9.71 17.44 -9.79
C TRP A 47 -10.02 16.84 -8.41
N ILE A 48 -11.29 16.77 -8.04
CA ILE A 48 -11.71 16.15 -6.77
C ILE A 48 -11.26 14.68 -6.73
N ILE A 49 -11.44 13.97 -7.83
CA ILE A 49 -11.10 12.54 -7.94
C ILE A 49 -9.59 12.33 -7.91
N LEU A 50 -8.80 13.20 -8.55
CA LEU A 50 -7.35 13.20 -8.44
C LEU A 50 -6.90 13.37 -6.97
N ILE A 51 -7.51 14.32 -6.25
CA ILE A 51 -7.20 14.57 -4.83
C ILE A 51 -7.51 13.33 -3.99
N ILE A 52 -8.69 12.71 -4.21
CA ILE A 52 -9.07 11.47 -3.54
C ILE A 52 -8.06 10.35 -3.86
N TYR A 53 -7.68 10.20 -5.13
CA TYR A 53 -6.70 9.19 -5.55
C TYR A 53 -5.34 9.42 -4.89
N CYS A 54 -4.85 10.66 -4.84
CA CYS A 54 -3.60 11.02 -4.17
C CYS A 54 -3.67 10.68 -2.67
N PHE A 55 -4.80 10.96 -2.02
CA PHE A 55 -5.01 10.60 -0.62
C PHE A 55 -4.93 9.08 -0.41
N ILE A 56 -5.60 8.29 -1.24
CA ILE A 56 -5.53 6.81 -1.21
C ILE A 56 -4.09 6.33 -1.41
N TYR A 57 -3.37 6.95 -2.35
CA TYR A 57 -1.97 6.63 -2.63
C TYR A 57 -1.05 6.91 -1.42
N LEU A 58 -1.28 8.00 -0.69
CA LEU A 58 -0.55 8.31 0.55
C LEU A 58 -0.82 7.26 1.64
N VAL A 59 -2.07 6.77 1.77
CA VAL A 59 -2.40 5.68 2.69
C VAL A 59 -1.63 4.41 2.32
N LEU A 60 -1.56 4.07 1.04
CA LEU A 60 -0.80 2.93 0.52
C LEU A 60 0.71 3.07 0.82
N LEU A 61 1.29 4.24 0.56
CA LEU A 61 2.69 4.54 0.86
C LEU A 61 3.00 4.42 2.36
N ARG A 62 2.09 4.86 3.22
CA ARG A 62 2.23 4.68 4.67
C ARG A 62 2.23 3.20 5.06
N GLY A 63 1.40 2.37 4.43
CA GLY A 63 1.45 0.91 4.57
C GLY A 63 2.82 0.34 4.20
N LEU A 64 3.32 0.65 3.00
CA LEU A 64 4.65 0.23 2.53
C LEU A 64 5.79 0.71 3.45
N PHE A 65 5.66 1.91 4.03
CA PHE A 65 6.64 2.42 4.98
C PHE A 65 6.72 1.59 6.26
N PHE A 66 5.59 1.14 6.81
CA PHE A 66 5.59 0.22 7.96
C PHE A 66 6.13 -1.16 7.58
N LEU A 67 5.79 -1.67 6.40
CA LEU A 67 6.36 -2.92 5.89
C LEU A 67 7.89 -2.84 5.76
N ARG A 68 8.41 -1.68 5.33
CA ARG A 68 9.85 -1.42 5.24
C ARG A 68 10.52 -1.47 6.62
N LYS A 69 9.86 -0.93 7.66
CA LYS A 69 10.34 -1.04 9.06
C LYS A 69 10.39 -2.50 9.53
N THR A 70 9.37 -3.29 9.22
CA THR A 70 9.34 -4.74 9.47
C THR A 70 10.51 -5.44 8.78
N ALA A 71 10.72 -5.20 7.48
CA ALA A 71 11.79 -5.82 6.71
C ALA A 71 13.19 -5.47 7.25
N ARG A 72 13.40 -4.23 7.72
CA ARG A 72 14.67 -3.82 8.35
C ARG A 72 14.95 -4.58 9.66
N LYS A 73 13.92 -4.86 10.45
CA LYS A 73 14.08 -5.63 11.70
C LYS A 73 14.28 -7.13 11.43
N LEU A 74 13.66 -7.66 10.37
CA LEU A 74 13.92 -9.02 9.89
C LEU A 74 15.39 -9.22 9.52
N LEU A 75 16.01 -8.23 8.87
CA LEU A 75 17.45 -8.23 8.57
C LEU A 75 18.35 -8.27 9.81
N GLN A 76 17.91 -7.66 10.91
CA GLN A 76 18.65 -7.65 12.18
C GLN A 76 18.47 -8.95 12.98
N ASN A 77 17.84 -9.98 12.42
CA ASN A 77 17.41 -11.20 13.10
C ASN A 77 16.51 -10.94 14.32
N LYS A 78 15.86 -9.77 14.41
CA LYS A 78 14.96 -9.37 15.51
C LYS A 78 13.49 -9.64 15.16
N ILE A 79 13.21 -10.87 14.74
CA ILE A 79 11.90 -11.29 14.22
C ILE A 79 10.86 -11.35 15.36
N PHE A 80 11.20 -12.01 16.46
CA PHE A 80 10.34 -12.19 17.63
C PHE A 80 10.34 -10.96 18.52
N THR A 81 9.90 -9.83 17.97
CA THR A 81 9.69 -8.61 18.75
C THR A 81 8.28 -8.10 18.54
N ARG A 82 7.62 -7.65 19.62
CA ARG A 82 6.28 -7.07 19.52
C ARG A 82 6.23 -5.91 18.53
N TYR A 83 7.33 -5.16 18.40
CA TYR A 83 7.49 -4.11 17.39
C TYR A 83 7.28 -4.60 15.94
N VAL A 84 7.85 -5.76 15.59
CA VAL A 84 7.69 -6.35 14.24
C VAL A 84 6.24 -6.75 14.03
N ALA A 85 5.61 -7.39 15.01
CA ALA A 85 4.20 -7.75 14.92
C ALA A 85 3.30 -6.53 14.73
N TYR A 86 3.42 -5.50 15.58
CA TYR A 86 2.63 -4.28 15.46
C TYR A 86 2.89 -3.52 14.16
N SER A 87 4.15 -3.44 13.70
CA SER A 87 4.46 -2.78 12.42
C SER A 87 3.82 -3.50 11.23
N THR A 88 3.85 -4.84 11.23
CA THR A 88 3.18 -5.66 10.21
C THR A 88 1.66 -5.50 10.26
N MET A 89 1.07 -5.50 11.46
CA MET A 89 -0.35 -5.27 11.68
C MET A 89 -0.79 -3.90 11.13
N ILE A 90 -0.05 -2.84 11.47
CA ILE A 90 -0.32 -1.48 10.98
C ILE A 90 -0.21 -1.43 9.45
N SER A 91 0.81 -2.06 8.87
CA SER A 91 0.92 -2.17 7.41
C SER A 91 -0.31 -2.85 6.80
N GLY A 92 -0.80 -3.93 7.42
CA GLY A 92 -1.98 -4.66 6.98
C GLY A 92 -3.24 -3.78 6.95
N TYR A 93 -3.50 -3.02 8.02
CA TYR A 93 -4.62 -2.09 8.06
C TYR A 93 -4.54 -1.00 7.00
N HIS A 94 -3.36 -0.43 6.73
CA HIS A 94 -3.21 0.57 5.67
C HIS A 94 -3.54 -0.01 4.29
N PHE A 95 -3.15 -1.26 4.02
CA PHE A 95 -3.52 -1.94 2.78
C PHE A 95 -5.02 -2.23 2.68
N ILE A 96 -5.66 -2.65 3.77
CA ILE A 96 -7.12 -2.82 3.79
C ILE A 96 -7.81 -1.48 3.52
N ILE A 97 -7.44 -0.42 4.23
CA ILE A 97 -8.04 0.91 4.07
C ILE A 97 -7.84 1.42 2.65
N ALA A 98 -6.63 1.31 2.10
CA ALA A 98 -6.36 1.70 0.72
C ALA A 98 -7.19 0.86 -0.29
N GLY A 99 -7.32 -0.45 -0.06
CA GLY A 99 -8.14 -1.34 -0.87
C GLY A 99 -9.63 -0.96 -0.85
N ILE A 100 -10.19 -0.71 0.33
CA ILE A 100 -11.59 -0.28 0.50
C ILE A 100 -11.82 1.07 -0.19
N LEU A 101 -10.97 2.07 0.06
CA LEU A 101 -11.12 3.39 -0.53
C LEU A 101 -11.02 3.34 -2.06
N LEU A 102 -10.09 2.54 -2.60
CA LEU A 102 -9.94 2.36 -4.04
C LEU A 102 -11.15 1.64 -4.65
N PHE A 103 -11.73 0.67 -3.94
CA PHE A 103 -12.95 0.01 -4.35
C PHE A 103 -14.14 0.99 -4.40
N LEU A 104 -14.33 1.79 -3.35
CA LEU A 104 -15.39 2.79 -3.26
C LEU A 104 -15.26 3.87 -4.35
N MET A 105 -14.05 4.37 -4.58
CA MET A 105 -13.75 5.35 -5.64
C MET A 105 -14.12 4.80 -7.03
N LYS A 106 -13.85 3.52 -7.31
CA LYS A 106 -14.21 2.89 -8.58
C LYS A 106 -15.71 2.63 -8.70
N LEU A 107 -16.34 2.23 -7.60
CA LEU A 107 -17.78 2.02 -7.57
C LEU A 107 -18.51 3.32 -7.85
N SER A 108 -18.12 4.44 -7.21
CA SER A 108 -18.70 5.75 -7.49
C SER A 108 -18.41 6.20 -8.92
N ALA A 109 -17.18 6.05 -9.41
CA ALA A 109 -16.82 6.35 -10.80
C ALA A 109 -17.75 5.65 -11.81
N ASN A 110 -18.01 4.36 -11.61
CA ASN A 110 -18.88 3.57 -12.49
C ASN A 110 -20.35 3.99 -12.38
N LEU A 111 -20.85 4.24 -11.15
CA LEU A 111 -22.23 4.67 -10.92
C LEU A 111 -22.55 6.02 -11.57
N PHE A 112 -21.59 6.95 -11.59
CA PHE A 112 -21.75 8.28 -12.19
C PHE A 112 -21.34 8.34 -13.67
N GLN A 113 -21.06 7.20 -14.31
CA GLN A 113 -20.61 7.10 -15.72
C GLN A 113 -19.44 8.04 -16.04
N LEU A 114 -18.55 8.25 -15.08
CA LEU A 114 -17.40 9.10 -15.26
C LEU A 114 -16.37 8.34 -16.11
N ASN A 115 -16.21 8.74 -17.37
CA ASN A 115 -15.30 8.12 -18.33
C ASN A 115 -13.86 8.55 -18.04
N PHE A 116 -13.14 7.75 -17.28
CA PHE A 116 -11.72 7.95 -17.02
C PHE A 116 -10.87 7.16 -18.01
N GLU A 117 -10.75 7.65 -19.24
CA GLU A 117 -9.83 7.03 -20.22
C GLU A 117 -8.35 7.11 -19.77
N SER A 118 -8.05 8.06 -18.86
CA SER A 118 -6.73 8.31 -18.29
C SER A 118 -6.37 7.47 -17.04
N ILE A 119 -7.33 6.72 -16.47
CA ILE A 119 -7.01 5.73 -15.42
C ILE A 119 -6.73 4.39 -16.10
N PRO A 120 -5.53 3.79 -15.95
CA PRO A 120 -5.20 2.59 -16.70
C PRO A 120 -6.17 1.44 -16.39
N LYS A 121 -6.78 0.86 -17.44
CA LYS A 121 -7.71 -0.29 -17.32
C LYS A 121 -7.11 -1.50 -16.58
N SER A 122 -5.79 -1.58 -16.50
CA SER A 122 -5.02 -2.62 -15.79
C SER A 122 -5.25 -2.69 -14.27
N PHE A 123 -5.95 -1.72 -13.66
CA PHE A 123 -6.08 -1.64 -12.21
C PHE A 123 -7.30 -2.37 -11.62
N SER A 124 -8.16 -3.03 -12.40
CA SER A 124 -9.44 -3.61 -11.91
C SER A 124 -9.29 -4.50 -10.66
N VAL A 125 -8.25 -5.34 -10.61
CA VAL A 125 -8.01 -6.32 -9.53
C VAL A 125 -7.30 -5.71 -8.31
N THR A 126 -6.70 -4.52 -8.44
CA THR A 126 -5.87 -3.89 -7.38
C THR A 126 -6.55 -3.74 -6.02
N PRO A 127 -7.83 -3.32 -5.91
CA PRO A 127 -8.50 -3.24 -4.61
C PRO A 127 -8.55 -4.59 -3.89
N ILE A 128 -8.92 -5.65 -4.61
CA ILE A 128 -9.02 -7.02 -4.06
C ILE A 128 -7.65 -7.51 -3.63
N PHE A 129 -6.62 -7.26 -4.44
CA PHE A 129 -5.24 -7.61 -4.10
C PHE A 129 -4.78 -6.93 -2.80
N LEU A 130 -5.06 -5.63 -2.64
CA LEU A 130 -4.70 -4.89 -1.42
C LEU A 130 -5.43 -5.44 -0.18
N LEU A 131 -6.71 -5.80 -0.32
CA LEU A 131 -7.46 -6.44 0.76
C LEU A 131 -6.83 -7.79 1.16
N MET A 132 -6.49 -8.64 0.19
CA MET A 132 -5.88 -9.94 0.43
C MET A 132 -4.52 -9.80 1.14
N VAL A 133 -3.63 -8.93 0.64
CA VAL A 133 -2.32 -8.70 1.25
C VAL A 133 -2.46 -8.08 2.65
N GLY A 134 -3.42 -7.16 2.83
CA GLY A 134 -3.69 -6.55 4.11
C GLY A 134 -4.16 -7.54 5.17
N LEU A 135 -5.12 -8.40 4.83
CA LEU A 135 -5.58 -9.49 5.69
C LEU A 135 -4.47 -10.48 6.03
N PHE A 136 -3.65 -10.83 5.03
CA PHE A 136 -2.51 -11.72 5.23
C PHE A 136 -1.53 -11.15 6.27
N PHE A 137 -1.21 -9.85 6.21
CA PHE A 137 -0.33 -9.22 7.19
C PHE A 137 -0.94 -9.13 8.59
N ILE A 138 -2.24 -8.89 8.71
CA ILE A 138 -2.91 -8.93 10.01
C ILE A 138 -2.81 -10.34 10.61
N LEU A 139 -3.14 -11.38 9.83
CA LEU A 139 -3.03 -12.77 10.29
C LEU A 139 -1.59 -13.12 10.71
N GLN A 140 -0.59 -12.74 9.90
CA GLN A 140 0.82 -12.95 10.25
C GLN A 140 1.21 -12.23 11.54
N SER A 141 0.70 -11.03 11.78
CA SER A 141 0.99 -10.27 12.99
C SER A 141 0.45 -10.94 14.25
N GLU A 142 -0.75 -11.50 14.19
CA GLU A 142 -1.36 -12.24 15.31
C GLU A 142 -0.60 -13.53 15.62
N ILE A 143 -0.22 -14.27 14.58
CA ILE A 143 0.61 -15.48 14.74
C ILE A 143 1.95 -15.12 15.39
N LEU A 144 2.58 -14.02 14.96
CA LEU A 144 3.84 -13.57 15.54
C LEU A 144 3.69 -13.16 17.01
N LEU A 145 2.60 -12.48 17.38
CA LEU A 145 2.32 -12.13 18.79
C LEU A 145 2.18 -13.39 19.65
N LYS A 146 1.36 -14.36 19.20
CA LYS A 146 1.19 -15.64 19.91
C LYS A 146 2.52 -16.37 20.06
N ALA A 147 3.36 -16.39 19.03
CA ALA A 147 4.68 -17.02 19.10
C ALA A 147 5.63 -16.31 20.06
N ILE A 148 5.56 -14.98 20.17
CA ILE A 148 6.35 -14.20 21.14
C ILE A 148 5.91 -14.54 22.57
N ASP A 149 4.60 -14.62 22.82
CA ASP A 149 4.07 -14.90 24.14
C ASP A 149 4.44 -16.32 24.61
N ILE A 150 4.27 -17.33 23.74
CA ILE A 150 4.71 -18.72 24.01
C ILE A 150 6.20 -18.79 24.32
N LYS A 151 7.02 -18.06 23.56
CA LYS A 151 8.47 -18.01 23.81
C LYS A 151 8.77 -17.39 25.18
N GLY A 152 8.09 -16.30 25.52
CA GLY A 152 8.26 -15.61 26.81
C GLY A 152 7.87 -16.48 28.00
N GLU A 153 6.79 -17.26 27.88
CA GLU A 153 6.39 -18.23 28.92
C GLU A 153 7.46 -19.32 29.11
N ASN A 154 7.96 -19.88 28.00
CA ASN A 154 8.98 -20.94 28.06
C ASN A 154 10.34 -20.45 28.61
N ASP A 155 10.71 -19.20 28.33
CA ASP A 155 11.93 -18.57 28.88
C ASP A 155 11.80 -18.25 30.40
N LEU A 156 10.59 -18.27 30.97
CA LEU A 156 10.34 -18.07 32.41
C LEU A 156 10.26 -19.38 33.21
N THR A 157 10.12 -20.53 32.54
CA THR A 157 9.98 -21.85 33.18
C THR A 157 11.27 -22.69 33.21
N ILE A 158 12.34 -22.23 32.56
CA ILE A 158 13.69 -22.83 32.59
C ILE A 158 14.58 -22.00 33.50
#